data_AF-A0A6B1DYI2-F1
#
_entry.id   AF-A0A6B1DYI2-F1
#
_cell.length_a   1.000
_cell.length_b   1.000
_cell.length_c   1.000
_cell.angle_alpha   90.00
_cell.angle_beta   90.00
_cell.angle_gamma   90.00
#
_symmetry.space_group_name_H-M   'P 1'
#
loop_
_entity.id
_entity.type
_entity.pdbx_description
1 polymer ?
#
loop_
_entity_poly.entity_id
_entity_poly.type
_entity_poly.pdbx_seq_one_letter_code
_entity_poly.pdbx_strand_id
1 'polypeptide(L)'
;MTTTDRSGLRRVSIEASTLILVEGVDDLYFLKEFLAFCGISDIQIEEVGGKDRFSKFLQLLLPEAPNLSQLRSLAVVRDADLDVTAAQTSVPGMLRAFRHCFNLVDIGGGPSSAVS
;
A
#
# COMPACT_ATOMS: atom_id res chain seq x y z
N MET A 1 7.73 -17.71 4.98
CA MET A 1 6.78 -18.67 5.61
C MET A 1 5.61 -17.84 6.14
N THR A 2 4.45 -17.92 5.50
CA THR A 2 3.33 -17.00 5.72
C THR A 2 2.30 -17.60 6.67
N THR A 3 2.10 -16.99 7.83
CA THR A 3 1.11 -17.45 8.83
C THR A 3 -0.11 -16.56 8.77
N THR A 4 -1.26 -17.13 8.37
CA THR A 4 -2.56 -16.47 8.41
C THR A 4 -3.09 -16.47 9.84
N ASP A 5 -3.55 -15.34 10.37
CA ASP A 5 -4.11 -15.29 11.73
C ASP A 5 -5.62 -15.63 11.75
N ARG A 6 -6.18 -15.71 12.96
CA ARG A 6 -7.60 -16.07 13.20
C ARG A 6 -8.61 -15.07 12.60
N SER A 7 -8.15 -13.92 12.10
CA SER A 7 -8.98 -12.90 11.44
C SER A 7 -9.06 -13.07 9.92
N GLY A 8 -8.42 -14.11 9.36
CA GLY A 8 -8.37 -14.38 7.92
C GLY A 8 -7.43 -13.45 7.16
N LEU A 9 -6.65 -12.63 7.87
CA LEU A 9 -5.68 -11.72 7.29
C LEU A 9 -4.27 -12.28 7.37
N ARG A 10 -3.51 -12.10 6.29
CA ARG A 10 -2.13 -12.56 6.18
C ARG A 10 -1.22 -11.58 6.92
N ARG A 11 -0.42 -12.09 7.86
CA ARG A 11 0.69 -11.31 8.43
C ARG A 11 1.77 -11.12 7.37
N VAL A 12 2.26 -9.89 7.24
CA VAL A 12 3.35 -9.52 6.35
C VAL A 12 4.64 -9.40 7.14
N SER A 13 5.74 -9.94 6.61
CA SER A 13 7.09 -9.60 7.05
C SER A 13 7.62 -8.54 6.10
N ILE A 14 8.31 -7.52 6.61
CA ILE A 14 8.99 -6.57 5.74
C ILE A 14 10.31 -7.20 5.28
N GLU A 15 10.48 -7.31 3.98
CA GLU A 15 11.63 -7.98 3.33
C GLU A 15 12.45 -7.00 2.47
N ALA A 16 11.96 -5.78 2.24
CA ALA A 16 12.64 -4.72 1.50
C ALA A 16 12.43 -3.34 2.15
N SER A 17 13.26 -2.37 1.79
CA SER A 17 13.11 -0.97 2.26
C SER A 17 11.93 -0.24 1.60
N THR A 18 11.38 -0.78 0.52
CA THR A 18 10.23 -0.23 -0.20
C THR A 18 9.13 -1.29 -0.28
N LEU A 19 7.92 -0.92 0.12
CA LEU A 19 6.72 -1.75 0.03
C LEU A 19 5.68 -1.07 -0.86
N ILE A 20 5.13 -1.81 -1.82
CA ILE A 20 3.95 -1.42 -2.61
C ILE A 20 2.79 -2.32 -2.20
N LEU A 21 1.69 -1.70 -1.76
CA LEU A 21 0.44 -2.39 -1.49
C LEU A 21 -0.51 -2.20 -2.66
N VAL A 22 -1.07 -3.29 -3.18
CA VAL A 22 -2.01 -3.28 -4.30
C VAL A 22 -3.38 -3.83 -3.91
N GLU A 23 -4.44 -3.40 -4.59
CA GLU A 23 -5.80 -3.86 -4.31
C GLU A 23 -6.06 -5.27 -4.85
N GLY A 24 -5.68 -5.52 -6.10
CA GLY A 24 -5.97 -6.74 -6.82
C GLY A 24 -4.75 -7.60 -7.11
N VAL A 25 -5.01 -8.86 -7.42
CA VAL A 25 -3.99 -9.82 -7.87
C VAL A 25 -3.47 -9.46 -9.27
N ASP A 26 -4.29 -8.84 -10.10
CA ASP A 26 -3.88 -8.39 -11.43
C ASP A 26 -2.82 -7.28 -11.35
N ASP A 27 -3.00 -6.29 -10.47
CA ASP A 27 -2.01 -5.25 -10.17
C ASP A 27 -0.70 -5.83 -9.64
N LEU A 28 -0.80 -6.84 -8.77
CA LEU A 28 0.35 -7.52 -8.18
C LEU A 28 1.22 -8.12 -9.29
N TYR A 29 0.61 -8.87 -10.21
CA TYR A 29 1.35 -9.51 -11.30
C TYR A 29 1.86 -8.49 -12.30
N PHE A 30 1.05 -7.50 -12.67
CA PHE A 30 1.50 -6.44 -13.57
C PHE A 30 2.75 -5.72 -13.04
N LEU A 31 2.73 -5.26 -11.79
CA LEU A 31 3.85 -4.53 -11.20
C LEU A 31 5.07 -5.42 -11.00
N LYS A 32 4.89 -6.69 -10.60
CA LYS A 32 6.03 -7.63 -10.47
C LYS A 32 6.75 -7.82 -11.80
N GLU A 33 6.00 -8.08 -12.87
CA GLU A 33 6.58 -8.27 -14.21
C GLU A 33 7.18 -6.97 -14.75
N PHE A 34 6.51 -5.83 -14.54
CA PHE A 34 7.01 -4.52 -14.99
C PHE A 34 8.32 -4.13 -14.30
N LEU A 35 8.42 -4.30 -12.98
CA LEU A 35 9.65 -4.02 -12.24
C LEU A 35 10.77 -4.97 -12.64
N ALA A 36 10.46 -6.26 -12.81
CA ALA A 36 11.42 -7.24 -13.30
C ALA A 36 11.95 -6.87 -14.70
N PHE A 37 11.07 -6.46 -15.62
CA PHE A 37 11.45 -5.97 -16.95
C PHE A 37 12.35 -4.73 -16.86
N CYS A 38 12.09 -3.82 -15.91
CA CYS A 38 12.92 -2.65 -15.65
C CYS A 38 14.25 -2.97 -14.93
N GLY A 39 14.49 -4.23 -14.54
CA GLY A 39 15.66 -4.61 -13.76
C GLY A 39 15.64 -4.14 -12.29
N ILE A 40 14.45 -3.84 -11.76
CA ILE A 40 14.23 -3.40 -10.38
C ILE A 40 13.78 -4.59 -9.54
N SER A 41 14.52 -4.92 -8.48
CA SER A 41 14.29 -6.13 -7.67
C SER A 41 14.25 -5.87 -6.16
N ASP A 42 14.44 -4.63 -5.72
CA ASP A 42 14.56 -4.23 -4.31
C ASP A 42 13.25 -3.64 -3.74
N ILE A 43 12.11 -4.03 -4.32
CA ILE A 43 10.77 -3.59 -3.94
C ILE A 43 9.92 -4.81 -3.57
N GLN A 44 9.36 -4.79 -2.35
CA GLN A 44 8.35 -5.75 -1.93
C GLN A 44 6.97 -5.32 -2.44
N ILE A 45 6.19 -6.23 -3.02
CA ILE A 45 4.82 -5.96 -3.47
C ILE A 45 3.88 -6.97 -2.82
N GLU A 46 2.83 -6.47 -2.16
CA GLU A 46 1.82 -7.29 -1.48
C GLU A 46 0.40 -6.87 -1.88
N GLU A 47 -0.46 -7.87 -2.09
CA GLU A 47 -1.88 -7.68 -2.33
C GLU A 47 -2.65 -7.70 -1.00
N VAL A 48 -3.65 -6.81 -0.89
CA VAL A 48 -4.39 -6.59 0.36
C VAL A 48 -5.83 -7.15 0.32
N GLY A 49 -6.42 -7.33 -0.87
CA GLY A 49 -7.68 -8.04 -1.07
C GLY A 49 -8.93 -7.18 -0.99
N GLY A 50 -8.96 -6.09 -1.75
CA GLY A 50 -10.11 -5.20 -1.87
C GLY A 50 -10.14 -4.05 -0.86
N LYS A 51 -10.87 -2.98 -1.21
CA LYS A 51 -10.94 -1.69 -0.51
C LYS A 51 -11.06 -1.74 1.02
N ASP A 52 -11.92 -2.60 1.55
CA ASP A 52 -12.23 -2.63 2.99
C ASP A 52 -11.07 -3.21 3.81
N ARG A 53 -10.13 -3.90 3.16
CA ARG A 53 -8.98 -4.54 3.81
C ARG A 53 -7.78 -3.61 3.95
N PHE A 54 -7.68 -2.55 3.17
CA PHE A 54 -6.57 -1.59 3.28
C PHE A 54 -6.52 -0.92 4.66
N SER A 55 -7.66 -0.46 5.19
CA SER A 55 -7.67 0.20 6.51
C SER A 55 -7.25 -0.76 7.60
N LYS A 56 -7.74 -2.01 7.53
CA LYS A 56 -7.42 -3.05 8.52
C LYS A 56 -5.96 -3.49 8.41
N PHE A 57 -5.44 -3.64 7.20
CA PHE A 57 -4.04 -3.98 6.96
C PHE A 57 -3.12 -2.89 7.49
N LEU A 58 -3.34 -1.65 7.07
CA LEU A 58 -2.52 -0.52 7.49
C LEU A 58 -2.58 -0.34 9.00
N GLN A 59 -3.76 -0.26 9.62
CA GLN A 59 -3.87 0.10 11.04
C GLN A 59 -3.57 -1.05 12.02
N LEU A 60 -3.78 -2.30 11.63
CA LEU A 60 -3.66 -3.44 12.56
C LEU A 60 -2.52 -4.40 12.23
N LEU A 61 -2.22 -4.62 10.96
CA LEU A 61 -1.26 -5.66 10.56
C LEU A 61 0.13 -5.10 10.30
N LEU A 62 0.23 -3.97 9.60
CA LEU A 62 1.51 -3.37 9.25
C LEU A 62 2.33 -2.95 10.49
N PRO A 63 1.74 -2.39 11.57
CA PRO A 63 2.48 -2.06 12.80
C PRO A 63 3.10 -3.28 13.49
N GLU A 64 2.48 -4.45 13.31
CA GLU A 64 2.90 -5.73 13.88
C GLU A 64 3.87 -6.49 12.94
N ALA A 65 4.21 -5.91 11.78
CA ALA A 65 5.06 -6.56 10.80
C ALA A 65 6.50 -6.67 11.32
N PRO A 66 7.10 -7.88 11.30
CA PRO A 66 8.52 -8.04 11.56
C PRO A 66 9.35 -7.12 10.65
N ASN A 67 10.39 -6.52 11.24
CA ASN A 67 11.32 -5.63 10.56
C ASN A 67 10.70 -4.36 9.96
N LEU A 68 9.55 -3.90 10.46
CA LEU A 68 8.92 -2.65 10.02
C LEU A 68 9.88 -1.45 10.05
N SER A 69 10.81 -1.41 11.00
CA SER A 69 11.80 -0.33 11.14
C SER A 69 12.74 -0.17 9.94
N GLN A 70 12.86 -1.18 9.06
CA GLN A 70 13.67 -1.08 7.84
C GLN A 70 12.92 -0.40 6.69
N LEU A 71 11.58 -0.35 6.76
CA LEU A 71 10.76 0.24 5.73
C LEU A 71 11.09 1.74 5.66
N ARG A 72 11.28 2.25 4.45
CA ARG A 72 11.58 3.68 4.19
C ARG A 72 10.51 4.32 3.32
N SER A 73 9.89 3.52 2.46
CA SER A 73 8.90 3.99 1.50
C SER A 73 7.74 3.01 1.42
N LEU A 74 6.53 3.55 1.46
CA LEU A 74 5.28 2.81 1.31
C LEU A 74 4.48 3.46 0.18
N ALA A 75 4.13 2.68 -0.83
CA ALA A 75 3.20 3.09 -1.88
C ALA A 75 1.91 2.28 -1.77
N VAL A 76 0.79 2.91 -2.13
CA VAL A 76 -0.53 2.28 -2.19
C VAL A 76 -1.07 2.50 -3.60
N VAL A 77 -1.37 1.40 -4.30
CA VAL A 77 -1.96 1.39 -5.64
C VAL A 77 -3.36 0.80 -5.53
N ARG A 78 -4.35 1.56 -5.99
CA ARG A 78 -5.77 1.18 -5.95
C ARG A 78 -6.47 1.71 -7.19
N ASP A 79 -7.48 0.96 -7.66
CA ASP A 79 -8.33 1.39 -8.75
C ASP A 79 -9.12 2.65 -8.39
N ALA A 80 -9.31 3.52 -9.39
CA ALA A 80 -10.02 4.79 -9.25
C ALA A 80 -11.55 4.65 -9.41
N ASP A 81 -12.04 3.43 -9.67
CA ASP A 81 -13.24 3.22 -10.49
C ASP A 81 -14.60 3.56 -9.86
N LEU A 82 -14.71 3.79 -8.54
CA LEU A 82 -16.02 4.05 -7.92
C LEU A 82 -16.19 5.38 -7.20
N ASP A 83 -15.10 6.05 -6.82
CA ASP A 83 -15.16 7.42 -6.28
C ASP A 83 -13.74 7.96 -6.12
N VAL A 84 -13.28 8.75 -7.11
CA VAL A 84 -12.01 9.48 -7.05
C VAL A 84 -11.91 10.28 -5.75
N THR A 85 -13.04 10.81 -5.28
CA THR A 85 -13.14 11.56 -4.01
C THR A 85 -12.92 10.67 -2.80
N ALA A 86 -13.48 9.46 -2.78
CA ALA A 86 -13.28 8.50 -1.67
C ALA A 86 -11.85 7.97 -1.65
N ALA A 87 -11.25 7.68 -2.81
CA ALA A 87 -9.84 7.28 -2.90
C ALA A 87 -8.90 8.40 -2.40
N GLN A 88 -9.16 9.64 -2.83
CA GLN A 88 -8.38 10.82 -2.44
C GLN A 88 -8.61 11.28 -1.00
N THR A 89 -9.76 10.99 -0.37
CA THR A 89 -10.01 11.34 1.05
C THR A 89 -9.65 10.21 2.02
N SER A 90 -9.81 8.94 1.63
CA SER A 90 -9.51 7.80 2.51
C SER A 90 -8.01 7.58 2.70
N VAL A 91 -7.22 7.72 1.62
CA VAL A 91 -5.78 7.44 1.66
C VAL A 91 -5.05 8.43 2.60
N PRO A 92 -5.21 9.77 2.49
CA PRO A 92 -4.62 10.70 3.44
C PRO A 92 -5.17 10.58 4.88
N GLY A 93 -6.40 10.11 5.07
CA GLY A 93 -6.98 9.82 6.38
C GLY A 93 -6.32 8.62 7.06
N MET A 94 -6.11 7.54 6.31
CA MET A 94 -5.44 6.32 6.79
C MET A 94 -3.94 6.54 6.99
N LEU A 95 -3.31 7.27 6.09
CA LEU A 95 -1.89 7.60 6.14
C LEU A 95 -1.54 8.62 7.23
N ARG A 96 -2.48 9.47 7.66
CA ARG A 96 -2.27 10.38 8.80
C ARG A 96 -1.96 9.66 10.10
N ALA A 97 -2.50 8.45 10.30
CA ALA A 97 -2.14 7.60 11.43
C ALA A 97 -0.69 7.08 11.37
N PHE A 98 -0.06 7.11 10.19
CA PHE A 98 1.30 6.59 9.92
C PHE A 98 2.35 7.68 9.67
N ARG A 99 1.92 8.95 9.60
CA ARG A 99 2.78 10.07 9.17
C ARG A 99 3.94 10.36 10.12
N HIS A 100 3.90 9.83 11.34
CA HIS A 100 5.02 9.90 12.29
C HIS A 100 6.15 8.89 12.00
N CYS A 101 5.95 7.92 11.10
CA CYS A 101 6.93 6.85 10.82
C CYS A 101 7.49 6.85 9.40
N PHE A 102 6.85 7.52 8.42
CA PHE A 102 7.24 7.44 7.00
C PHE A 102 7.13 8.77 6.25
N ASN A 103 8.03 8.98 5.29
CA ASN A 103 7.91 10.06 4.32
C ASN A 103 6.98 9.60 3.19
N LEU A 104 5.71 10.00 3.27
CA LEU A 104 4.67 9.57 2.35
C LEU A 104 4.55 10.56 1.19
N VAL A 105 4.67 10.06 -0.04
CA VAL A 105 4.43 10.83 -1.27
C VAL A 105 3.13 10.32 -1.87
N ASP A 106 2.12 11.19 -1.90
CA ASP A 106 0.90 10.96 -2.67
C ASP A 106 1.16 11.35 -4.12
N ILE A 107 1.18 10.36 -5.01
CA ILE A 107 1.36 10.54 -6.46
C ILE A 107 0.03 10.57 -7.21
N GLY A 108 -1.11 10.52 -6.51
CA GLY A 108 -2.46 10.45 -7.07
C GLY A 108 -3.19 11.79 -7.26
N GLY A 109 -2.53 12.92 -6.96
CA GLY A 109 -3.09 14.26 -7.14
C GLY A 109 -2.61 14.91 -8.43
N GLY A 110 -3.40 14.83 -9.51
CA GLY A 110 -3.36 15.89 -10.52
C GLY A 110 -3.72 17.24 -9.86
N PRO A 111 -3.26 18.39 -10.37
CA PRO A 111 -3.59 19.68 -9.78
C PRO A 111 -5.12 19.80 -9.70
N SER A 112 -5.64 19.85 -8.48
CA SER A 112 -7.01 20.27 -8.24
C SER A 112 -7.11 21.69 -8.76
N SER A 113 -7.70 21.84 -9.94
CA SER A 113 -8.08 23.14 -10.47
C SER A 113 -9.07 23.75 -9.49
N ALA A 114 -8.56 24.59 -8.59
CA ALA A 114 -9.36 25.58 -7.89
C ALA A 114 -10.01 26.45 -8.96
N VAL A 115 -11.26 26.13 -9.30
CA VAL A 115 -12.15 27.07 -9.96
C VAL A 115 -12.97 27.71 -8.85
N SER A 116 -12.89 29.04 -8.87
CA SER A 116 -13.32 30.01 -7.88
C SER A 116 -14.81 30.00 -7.58
#